data_AF-A0A0E3ZH80-F1
#
_entry.id   AF-A0A0E3ZH80-F1
#
_cell.length_a   1.000
_cell.length_b   1.000
_cell.length_c   1.000
_cell.angle_alpha   90.00
_cell.angle_beta   90.00
_cell.angle_gamma   90.00
#
_symmetry.space_group_name_H-M   'P 1'
#
loop_
_entity.id
_entity.type
_entity.pdbx_description
1 polymer ?
#
loop_
_entity_poly.entity_id
_entity_poly.type
_entity_poly.pdbx_seq_one_letter_code
_entity_poly.pdbx_strand_id
1 'polypeptide(L)' 'MKTVLVFRTSVTTCRKARQVEPMLDSLMGSGESWNFDLEDCDHILRVEAFSLQASVIISSLRQAGYACEELED' A
#
# COMPACT_ATOMS: atom_id res chain seq x y z
N MET A 1 -8.51 -16.89 4.55
CA MET A 1 -9.43 -15.78 4.16
C MET A 1 -8.55 -14.65 3.67
N LYS A 2 -8.96 -13.95 2.61
CA LYS A 2 -8.24 -12.78 2.11
C LYS A 2 -8.61 -11.59 2.99
N THR A 3 -7.62 -10.88 3.53
CA THR A 3 -7.84 -9.66 4.30
C THR A 3 -7.57 -8.48 3.38
N VAL A 4 -8.51 -7.55 3.36
CA VAL A 4 -8.38 -6.31 2.61
C VAL A 4 -7.95 -5.25 3.59
N LEU A 5 -6.74 -4.75 3.40
CA LEU A 5 -6.13 -3.70 4.19
C LEU A 5 -6.21 -2.41 3.38
N VAL A 6 -6.67 -1.33 4.01
CA VAL A 6 -6.77 -0.02 3.38
C VAL A 6 -5.79 0.90 4.09
N PHE A 7 -4.97 1.60 3.31
CA PHE A 7 -3.95 2.50 3.83
C PHE A 7 -4.11 3.87 3.22
N ARG A 8 -4.01 4.89 4.06
CA ARG A 8 -3.80 6.25 3.60
C ARG A 8 -2.32 6.49 3.43
N THR A 9 -1.93 6.97 2.26
CA THR A 9 -0.52 7.26 1.96
C THR A 9 -0.32 8.71 1.56
N SER A 10 0.87 9.26 1.76
CA SER A 10 1.26 10.56 1.20
C SER A 10 1.72 10.49 -0.27
N VAL A 11 1.36 9.40 -0.97
CA VAL A 11 1.71 9.17 -2.36
C VAL A 11 0.75 9.94 -3.25
N THR A 12 1.04 11.23 -3.42
CA THR A 12 0.13 12.17 -4.06
C THR A 12 0.24 12.28 -5.58
N THR A 13 1.11 11.49 -6.19
CA THR A 13 1.52 11.69 -7.59
C THR A 13 1.92 10.37 -8.20
N CYS A 14 1.56 10.15 -9.47
CA CYS A 14 1.93 8.94 -10.20
C CYS A 14 3.44 8.65 -10.17
N ARG A 15 4.30 9.68 -10.14
CA ARG A 15 5.75 9.52 -9.96
C ARG A 15 6.12 8.82 -8.65
N LYS A 16 5.48 9.21 -7.54
CA LYS A 16 5.71 8.61 -6.23
C LYS A 16 5.14 7.20 -6.18
N ALA A 17 3.94 6.99 -6.74
CA ALA A 17 3.31 5.68 -6.85
C ALA A 17 4.23 4.69 -7.59
N ARG A 18 4.83 5.15 -8.70
CA ARG A 18 5.79 4.37 -9.49
C ARG A 18 7.08 4.02 -8.77
N GLN A 19 7.45 4.76 -7.73
CA GLN A 19 8.60 4.40 -6.89
C GLN A 19 8.26 3.34 -5.85
N VAL A 20 7.02 3.34 -5.33
CA VAL A 20 6.57 2.37 -4.33
C VAL A 20 5.99 1.10 -4.96
N GLU A 21 5.54 1.17 -6.22
CA GLU A 21 5.12 0.04 -7.07
C GLU A 21 6.02 -1.20 -6.94
N PRO A 22 7.33 -1.13 -7.26
CA PRO A 22 8.20 -2.31 -7.22
C PRO A 22 8.45 -2.82 -5.80
N MET A 23 8.37 -1.96 -4.78
CA MET A 23 8.46 -2.41 -3.39
C MET A 23 7.22 -3.19 -2.98
N LEU A 24 6.03 -2.69 -3.33
CA LEU A 24 4.77 -3.37 -3.03
C LEU A 24 4.68 -4.70 -3.77
N ASP A 25 5.06 -4.71 -5.04
CA ASP A 25 5.14 -5.94 -5.84
C ASP A 25 6.11 -6.95 -5.22
N SER A 26 7.28 -6.50 -4.74
CA SER A 26 8.23 -7.37 -4.04
C SER A 26 7.76 -7.84 -2.66
N LEU A 27 6.87 -7.10 -2.00
CA LEU A 27 6.27 -7.49 -0.71
C LEU A 27 5.15 -8.51 -0.91
N MET A 28 4.53 -8.52 -2.09
CA MET A 28 3.38 -9.36 -2.36
C MET A 28 3.77 -10.71 -2.96
N GLY A 29 3.25 -11.77 -2.33
CA GLY A 29 3.43 -13.14 -2.78
C GLY A 29 2.43 -13.55 -3.86
N SER A 30 2.56 -14.79 -4.33
CA SER A 30 1.60 -15.38 -5.27
C SER A 30 0.19 -15.43 -4.66
N GLY A 31 -0.72 -14.62 -5.22
CA GLY A 31 -2.11 -14.51 -4.80
C GLY A 31 -2.45 -13.26 -3.99
N GLU A 32 -1.46 -12.45 -3.64
CA GLU A 32 -1.66 -11.13 -3.04
C GLU A 32 -1.74 -10.07 -4.15
N SER A 33 -2.47 -9.00 -3.90
CA SER A 33 -2.64 -7.94 -4.90
C SER A 33 -2.82 -6.62 -4.20
N TRP A 34 -2.44 -5.55 -4.89
CA TRP A 34 -2.62 -4.21 -4.40
C TRP A 34 -3.14 -3.30 -5.49
N ASN A 35 -3.86 -2.27 -5.06
CA ASN A 35 -4.38 -1.24 -5.93
C ASN A 35 -4.09 0.12 -5.30
N PHE A 36 -3.53 1.02 -6.10
CA PHE A 36 -3.45 2.43 -5.73
C PHE A 36 -4.64 3.15 -6.37
N ASP A 37 -5.51 3.70 -5.53
CA ASP A 37 -6.56 4.60 -5.97
C ASP A 37 -5.94 5.99 -6.14
N LEU A 38 -5.45 6.24 -7.37
CA LEU A 38 -4.93 7.53 -7.82
C LEU A 38 -6.01 8.39 -8.49
N GLU A 39 -7.19 7.83 -8.75
CA GLU A 39 -8.35 8.56 -9.27
C GLU A 39 -9.01 9.41 -8.17
N ASP A 40 -8.98 8.93 -6.94
CA ASP A 40 -9.34 9.70 -5.75
C ASP A 40 -8.13 10.51 -5.26
N CYS A 41 -8.34 11.81 -5.03
CA CYS A 41 -7.40 12.71 -4.37
C CYS A 41 -6.99 12.26 -2.95
N ASP A 42 -7.57 11.16 -2.45
CA ASP A 42 -7.35 10.61 -1.12
C ASP A 42 -6.12 9.69 -1.00
N HIS A 43 -5.48 9.33 -2.13
CA HIS A 43 -4.19 8.61 -2.13
C HIS A 43 -4.22 7.31 -1.31
N ILE A 44 -5.27 6.54 -1.55
CA ILE A 44 -5.55 5.30 -0.83
C ILE A 44 -4.81 4.15 -1.51
N LEU A 45 -4.10 3.37 -0.71
CA LEU A 45 -3.51 2.09 -1.11
C LEU A 45 -4.37 0.98 -0.52
N ARG A 46 -4.94 0.16 -1.38
CA ARG A 46 -5.69 -1.03 -1.00
C ARG A 46 -4.81 -2.25 -1.22
N VAL A 47 -4.58 -3.04 -0.19
CA VAL A 47 -3.81 -4.29 -0.30
C VAL A 47 -4.69 -5.45 0.10
N GLU A 48 -4.77 -6.44 -0.77
CA GLU A 48 -5.44 -7.68 -0.51
C GLU A 48 -4.40 -8.79 -0.29
N ALA A 49 -4.25 -9.19 0.96
CA ALA A 49 -3.25 -10.17 1.37
C ALA A 49 -3.84 -11.28 2.22
N PHE A 50 -3.15 -12.42 2.27
CA PHE A 50 -3.57 -13.56 3.11
C PHE A 50 -2.87 -13.57 4.46
N SER A 51 -1.58 -13.23 4.46
CA SER A 51 -0.71 -13.31 5.64
C SER A 51 0.17 -12.07 5.82
N LEU A 52 0.17 -11.15 4.85
CA LEU A 52 0.88 -9.88 4.96
C LEU A 52 0.26 -9.02 6.07
N GLN A 53 1.09 -8.54 6.98
CA GLN A 53 0.65 -7.59 8.00
C GLN A 53 0.73 -6.16 7.49
N ALA A 54 -0.26 -5.36 7.86
CA ALA A 54 -0.30 -3.92 7.65
C ALA A 54 0.94 -3.19 8.16
N SER A 55 1.43 -3.61 9.33
CA SER A 55 2.66 -3.09 9.96
C SER A 55 3.87 -3.14 9.03
N VAL A 56 3.99 -4.19 8.21
CA VAL A 56 5.09 -4.37 7.25
C VAL A 56 4.99 -3.34 6.13
N ILE A 57 3.79 -3.14 5.58
CA ILE A 57 3.53 -2.17 4.51
C ILE A 57 3.79 -0.75 5.00
N ILE A 58 3.29 -0.42 6.20
CA ILE A 58 3.52 0.88 6.84
C ILE A 58 5.01 1.12 7.03
N SER A 59 5.74 0.13 7.56
CA SER A 59 7.19 0.25 7.82
C SER A 59 7.99 0.39 6.53
N SER A 60 7.62 -0.33 5.46
CA SER A 60 8.27 -0.22 4.14
C SER A 60 8.05 1.15 3.51
N LEU A 61 6.82 1.67 3.56
CA LEU A 61 6.52 3.01 3.03
C LEU A 61 7.23 4.10 3.84
N ARG A 62 7.26 4.00 5.17
CA ARG A 62 8.00 4.93 6.03
C ARG A 62 9.50 4.90 5.75
N GLN A 63 10.09 3.72 5.53
CA GLN A 63 11.50 3.60 5.14
C GLN A 63 11.80 4.24 3.78
N ALA A 64 10.84 4.19 2.85
CA ALA A 64 10.94 4.90 1.57
C ALA A 64 10.70 6.42 1.67
N GLY A 65 10.40 6.95 2.86
CA GLY A 65 10.17 8.37 3.10
C GLY A 65 8.72 8.82 2.87
N TYR A 66 7.77 7.89 2.80
CA TYR A 66 6.34 8.18 2.64
C TYR A 66 5.58 7.95 3.95
N ALA A 67 4.64 8.83 4.27
CA ALA A 67 3.70 8.54 5.34
C ALA A 67 2.70 7.47 4.88
N CYS A 68 2.46 6.49 5.74
CA CYS A 68 1.49 5.43 5.57
C CYS A 68 0.82 5.18 6.91
N GLU A 69 -0.51 5.14 6.89
CA GLU A 69 -1.36 4.87 8.04
C GLU A 69 -2.45 3.91 7.60
N GLU A 70 -2.66 2.83 8.35
CA GLU A 70 -3.79 1.92 8.14
C GLU A 70 -5.10 2.63 8.51
N LEU A 71 -6.10 2.49 7.65
CA LEU A 71 -7.46 2.94 7.90
C LEU A 71 -8.27 1.72 8.35
N GLU A 72 -8.60 1.69 9.63
CA GLU A 72 -9.56 0.77 10.21
C GLU A 72 -10.95 1.42 10.06
N ASP A 73 -11.89 0.75 9.37
CA ASP A 73 -13.31 1.15 9.33
C ASP A 73 -14.09 0.39 10.42
#